data_AF-A0A0S8BP99-F1
#
_entry.id   AF-A0A0S8BP99-F1
#
_cell.length_a   1.000
_cell.length_b   1.000
_cell.length_c   1.000
_cell.angle_alpha   90.00
_cell.angle_beta   90.00
_cell.angle_gamma   90.00
#
_symmetry.space_group_name_H-M   'P 1'
#
loop_
_entity.id
_entity.type
_entity.pdbx_description
1 polymer ?
#
loop_
_entity_poly.entity_id
_entity_poly.type
_entity_poly.pdbx_seq_one_letter_code
_entity_poly.pdbx_strand_id
1 'polypeptide(L)'
;MTYEKAVNALVNAGFLAKADAPAAVKALDSSSIDMTYSAWAEALVKAGLLDEANKEAAATAMEDAQWAEAVDDPEGFDENLAGAGIL
;
A
#
# COMPACT_ATOMS: atom_id res chain seq x y z
N MET A 1 -1.52 -3.93 8.49
CA MET A 1 -1.63 -2.77 7.58
C MET A 1 -3.02 -2.77 6.95
N THR A 2 -3.77 -1.66 7.02
CA THR A 2 -5.09 -1.55 6.35
C THR A 2 -4.91 -1.00 4.93
N TYR A 3 -5.63 -1.54 3.95
CA TYR A 3 -5.57 -1.09 2.54
C TYR A 3 -5.80 0.42 2.39
N GLU A 4 -6.59 1.02 3.28
CA GLU A 4 -6.82 2.46 3.35
C GLU A 4 -5.54 3.28 3.52
N LYS A 5 -4.56 2.80 4.28
CA LYS A 5 -3.29 3.52 4.50
C LYS A 5 -2.42 3.53 3.25
N ALA A 6 -2.29 2.38 2.60
CA ALA A 6 -1.58 2.25 1.33
C ALA A 6 -2.19 3.17 0.26
N VAL A 7 -3.52 3.17 0.17
CA VAL A 7 -4.24 4.06 -0.75
C VAL A 7 -4.06 5.52 -0.40
N ASN A 8 -4.12 5.89 0.88
CA ASN A 8 -3.86 7.27 1.30
C ASN A 8 -2.42 7.72 1.00
N ALA A 9 -1.43 6.83 1.11
CA ALA A 9 -0.06 7.11 0.71
C ALA A 9 0.03 7.45 -0.79
N LEU A 10 -0.67 6.69 -1.64
CA LEU A 10 -0.75 6.96 -3.07
C LEU A 10 -1.45 8.28 -3.38
N VAL A 11 -2.51 8.62 -2.64
CA VAL A 11 -3.20 9.91 -2.75
C VAL A 11 -2.28 11.06 -2.38
N ASN A 12 -1.54 10.93 -1.28
CA ASN A 12 -0.62 11.97 -0.81
C ASN A 12 0.58 12.15 -1.75
N ALA A 13 1.07 11.05 -2.33
CA ALA A 13 2.12 11.07 -3.33
C ALA A 13 1.66 11.57 -4.72
N GLY A 14 0.34 11.73 -4.92
CA GLY A 14 -0.23 12.21 -6.18
C GLY A 14 -0.37 11.15 -7.27
N PHE A 15 -0.19 9.87 -6.94
CA PHE A 15 -0.38 8.75 -7.87
C PHE A 15 -1.85 8.38 -8.06
N LEU A 16 -2.71 8.77 -7.13
CA LEU A 16 -4.13 8.44 -7.13
C LEU A 16 -4.95 9.67 -6.75
N ALA A 17 -6.07 9.93 -7.43
CA ALA A 17 -6.96 11.00 -7.02
C ALA A 17 -7.69 10.61 -5.73
N LYS A 18 -7.87 11.55 -4.81
CA LYS A 18 -8.61 11.30 -3.55
C LYS A 18 -10.03 10.76 -3.77
N ALA A 19 -10.67 11.12 -4.90
CA ALA A 19 -11.99 10.62 -5.28
C ALA A 19 -11.99 9.11 -5.59
N ASP A 20 -10.84 8.57 -6.01
CA ASP A 20 -10.66 7.17 -6.41
C ASP A 20 -10.20 6.28 -5.25
N ALA A 21 -9.90 6.87 -4.08
CA ALA A 21 -9.46 6.14 -2.89
C ALA A 21 -10.44 5.03 -2.46
N PRO A 22 -11.77 5.22 -2.43
CA PRO A 22 -12.70 4.14 -2.08
C PRO A 22 -12.69 2.99 -3.10
N ALA A 23 -12.50 3.29 -4.39
CA ALA A 23 -12.41 2.29 -5.44
C ALA A 23 -11.10 1.50 -5.35
N ALA A 24 -10.00 2.18 -5.01
CA ALA A 24 -8.69 1.57 -4.78
C ALA A 24 -8.71 0.63 -3.57
N VAL A 25 -9.28 1.07 -2.45
CA VAL A 25 -9.44 0.23 -1.25
C VAL A 25 -10.26 -1.02 -1.59
N LYS A 26 -11.37 -0.86 -2.32
CA LYS A 26 -12.19 -2.00 -2.75
C LYS A 26 -11.44 -2.93 -3.70
N ALA A 27 -10.63 -2.41 -4.62
CA ALA A 27 -9.83 -3.24 -5.52
C ALA A 27 -8.82 -4.11 -4.73
N LEU A 28 -8.14 -3.50 -3.76
CA LEU A 28 -7.17 -4.17 -2.90
C LEU A 28 -7.82 -5.18 -1.92
N ASP A 29 -9.01 -4.84 -1.41
CA ASP A 29 -9.80 -5.70 -0.52
C ASP A 29 -10.47 -6.87 -1.26
N SER A 30 -10.77 -6.69 -2.55
CA SER A 30 -11.55 -7.67 -3.34
C SER A 30 -10.77 -8.89 -3.83
N SER A 31 -9.45 -8.93 -3.68
CA SER A 31 -8.67 -9.97 -4.35
C SER A 31 -7.66 -10.65 -3.44
N SER A 32 -7.50 -11.95 -3.72
CA SER A 32 -6.38 -12.82 -3.37
C SER A 32 -5.06 -12.28 -3.93
N ILE A 33 -4.77 -11.00 -3.70
CA ILE A 33 -3.52 -10.37 -4.06
C ILE A 33 -2.53 -10.83 -3.00
N ASP A 34 -1.39 -11.35 -3.44
CA ASP A 34 -0.26 -11.54 -2.54
C ASP A 34 -0.03 -10.25 -1.75
N MET A 35 0.27 -10.37 -0.45
CA MET A 35 0.47 -9.23 0.46
C MET A 35 1.81 -8.51 0.17
N THR A 36 2.05 -8.14 -1.08
CA THR A 36 3.25 -7.43 -1.54
C THR A 36 2.83 -6.12 -2.21
N TYR A 37 3.62 -5.06 -2.00
CA TYR A 37 3.35 -3.74 -2.56
C TYR A 37 3.31 -3.71 -4.09
N SER A 38 4.11 -4.56 -4.74
CA SER A 38 4.10 -4.73 -6.20
C SER A 38 2.79 -5.31 -6.70
N ALA A 39 2.24 -6.31 -6.01
CA ALA A 39 0.98 -6.93 -6.40
C ALA A 39 -0.22 -5.98 -6.16
N TRP A 40 -0.16 -5.17 -5.10
CA TRP A 40 -1.14 -4.10 -4.86
C TRP A 40 -1.10 -3.03 -5.94
N ALA A 41 0.10 -2.56 -6.32
CA ALA A 41 0.25 -1.63 -7.43
C ALA A 41 -0.28 -2.23 -8.75
N GLU A 42 -0.02 -3.52 -9.02
CA GLU A 42 -0.59 -4.21 -10.18
C GLU A 42 -2.12 -4.28 -10.17
N ALA A 43 -2.73 -4.54 -9.02
CA ALA A 43 -4.18 -4.57 -8.91
C ALA A 43 -4.80 -3.19 -9.19
N LEU A 44 -4.16 -2.11 -8.74
CA LEU A 44 -4.58 -0.74 -9.02
C LEU A 44 -4.43 -0.37 -10.49
N VAL A 45 -3.36 -0.82 -11.15
CA VAL A 45 -3.19 -0.68 -12.60
C VAL A 45 -4.27 -1.44 -13.37
N LYS A 46 -4.55 -2.69 -13.00
CA LYS A 46 -5.62 -3.51 -13.61
C LYS A 46 -7.00 -2.90 -13.40
N ALA A 47 -7.22 -2.20 -12.29
CA ALA A 47 -8.44 -1.47 -12.01
C ALA A 47 -8.54 -0.13 -12.76
N GLY A 48 -7.49 0.30 -13.48
CA GLY A 48 -7.43 1.58 -14.20
C GLY A 48 -7.32 2.79 -13.29
N LEU A 49 -6.94 2.59 -12.01
CA LEU A 49 -6.81 3.63 -11.00
C LEU A 49 -5.38 4.19 -10.91
N LEU A 50 -4.42 3.47 -11.49
CA LEU A 50 -3.01 3.80 -11.50
C LEU A 50 -2.45 3.58 -12.90
N ASP A 51 -1.62 4.50 -13.39
CA ASP A 51 -0.91 4.30 -14.65
C ASP A 51 0.16 3.22 -14.51
N GLU A 52 0.33 2.39 -15.54
CA GLU A 52 1.34 1.34 -15.55
C GLU A 52 2.77 1.89 -15.40
N ALA A 53 3.02 3.10 -15.91
CA ALA A 53 4.29 3.81 -15.76
C ALA A 53 4.60 4.20 -14.30
N ASN A 54 3.57 4.33 -13.46
CA ASN A 54 3.70 4.71 -12.05
C ASN A 54 3.68 3.50 -11.11
N LYS A 55 3.65 2.27 -11.65
CA LYS A 55 3.51 1.03 -10.87
C LYS A 55 4.63 0.83 -9.83
N GLU A 56 5.88 0.96 -10.25
CA GLU A 56 7.04 0.83 -9.35
C GLU A 56 7.06 1.96 -8.30
N ALA A 57 6.87 3.21 -8.74
CA ALA A 57 6.89 4.36 -7.86
C ALA A 57 5.75 4.30 -6.81
N ALA A 58 4.59 3.79 -7.19
CA ALA A 58 3.47 3.53 -6.29
C ALA A 58 3.79 2.45 -5.26
N ALA A 59 4.44 1.35 -5.67
CA ALA A 59 4.87 0.31 -4.73
C ALA A 59 5.86 0.85 -3.70
N THR A 60 6.86 1.63 -4.14
CA THR A 60 7.82 2.29 -3.26
C THR A 60 7.15 3.30 -2.32
N ALA A 61 6.20 4.11 -2.80
CA ALA A 61 5.48 5.06 -1.93
C ALA A 61 4.64 4.36 -0.85
N MET A 62 4.07 3.20 -1.17
CA MET A 62 3.35 2.38 -0.19
C MET A 62 4.30 1.75 0.84
N GLU A 63 5.47 1.28 0.40
CA GLU A 63 6.53 0.74 1.25
C GLU A 63 7.11 1.83 2.18
N ASP A 64 7.49 2.98 1.64
CA ASP A 64 8.00 4.13 2.41
C ASP A 64 6.99 4.61 3.47
N ALA A 65 5.69 4.63 3.12
CA ALA A 65 4.64 4.97 4.07
C ALA A 65 4.50 3.94 5.20
N GLN A 66 4.73 2.66 4.92
CA GLN A 66 4.79 1.62 5.96
C GLN A 66 6.00 1.84 6.88
N TRP A 67 7.17 2.14 6.31
CA TRP A 67 8.38 2.42 7.09
C TRP A 67 8.24 3.67 7.97
N ALA A 68 7.63 4.74 7.46
CA ALA A 68 7.36 5.94 8.25
C ALA A 68 6.46 5.64 9.46
N GLU A 69 5.45 4.79 9.29
CA GLU A 69 4.59 4.35 10.40
C GLU A 69 5.35 3.50 11.42
N ALA A 70 6.20 2.57 10.97
CA ALA A 70 7.05 1.77 11.85
C ALA A 70 8.02 2.62 12.69
N VAL A 71 8.46 3.76 12.14
CA VAL A 71 9.32 4.72 12.84
C VAL A 71 8.54 5.60 13.81
N ASP A 72 7.31 5.99 13.47
CA ASP A 72 6.43 6.80 14.33
C ASP A 72 5.71 6.00 15.44
N ASP A 73 5.57 4.67 15.27
CA ASP A 73 5.02 3.72 16.27
C ASP A 73 5.97 2.51 16.49
N PRO A 74 7.10 2.71 17.20
CA PRO A 74 8.12 1.68 17.37
C PRO A 74 7.65 0.45 18.18
N GLU A 75 6.62 0.58 19.02
CA GLU A 75 6.11 -0.55 19.82
C GLU A 75 5.30 -1.54 18.95
N GLY A 76 4.62 -1.07 17.89
CA GLY A 76 3.89 -1.92 16.94
C GLY A 76 4.77 -2.63 15.89
N PHE A 77 6.01 -2.16 15.68
CA PHE A 77 6.94 -2.74 14.72
C PHE A 77 7.57 -4.04 15.24
N ASP A 78 8.00 -4.06 16.50
CA ASP A 78 8.64 -5.24 17.12
C ASP A 78 7.67 -6.43 17.26
N GLU A 79 6.39 -6.19 17.57
CA GLU A 79 5.38 -7.27 17.61
C GLU A 79 5.10 -7.87 16.21
N ASN A 80 5.14 -7.05 15.16
CA ASN A 80 4.95 -7.53 13.78
C ASN A 80 6.20 -8.26 13.24
N LEU A 81 7.41 -7.85 13.64
CA LEU A 81 8.65 -8.54 13.28
C LEU A 81 8.82 -9.87 14.03
N ALA A 82 8.44 -9.92 15.30
CA ALA A 82 8.39 -11.14 16.09
C ALA A 82 7.31 -12.12 15.56
N GLY A 83 6.17 -11.61 15.11
CA GLY A 83 5.11 -12.42 14.47
C GLY A 83 5.50 -12.97 13.08
N ALA A 84 6.40 -12.29 12.36
CA ALA A 84 6.91 -12.73 11.06
C ALA A 84 8.07 -13.74 11.14
N GLY A 85 8.56 -14.07 12.34
CA GLY A 85 9.63 -15.05 12.55
C GLY A 85 11.02 -14.60 12.08
N ILE A 86 11.27 -13.29 12.06
CA ILE A 86 12.54 -12.70 11.58
C ILE A 86 13.52 -12.41 12.74
N LEU A 87 13.14 -12.68 13.99
CA LEU A 87 13.99 -12.60 15.19
C LEU A 87 14.30 -13.98 15.78
#